data_AF-A0A1E1XMK5-F1
#
_entry.id   AF-A0A1E1XMK5-F1
#
_cell.length_a   1.000
_cell.length_b   1.000
_cell.length_c   1.000
_cell.angle_alpha   90.00
_cell.angle_beta   90.00
_cell.angle_gamma   90.00
#
_symmetry.space_group_name_H-M   'P 1'
#
loop_
_entity.id
_entity.type
_entity.pdbx_description
1 polymer ?
#
loop_
_entity_poly.entity_id
_entity_poly.type
_entity_poly.pdbx_seq_one_letter_code
_entity_poly.pdbx_strand_id
1 'polypeptide(L)'
;ASTGATRTAASVRSAGAEQAEEVAIALAIADADCYTVLSDSRQAVRNFAKGQVCREAERVLRATKLQDRRVRIKWFPAHAGDASERSANHNETAHAAARALTNRAPATHRPTWFEAKDRMTDYSEITKAYRLARRTLPPPHPRLSRAEAVLLRQLQTGWLPSPRLMHRMYPETYPTDTCRVCRREPADHTHILWDCIRNPEEARSG
;
A
#
# COMPACT_ATOMS: atom_id res chain seq x y z
N ALA A 1 -6.17 -26.57 -5.02
CA ALA A 1 -7.54 -26.32 -4.53
C ALA A 1 -8.24 -25.51 -5.61
N SER A 2 -9.19 -26.09 -6.33
CA SER A 2 -9.77 -25.50 -7.55
C SER A 2 -11.07 -24.69 -7.31
N THR A 3 -11.60 -24.67 -6.09
CA THR A 3 -12.95 -24.14 -5.80
C THR A 3 -13.01 -22.96 -4.83
N GLY A 4 -11.90 -22.59 -4.17
CA GLY A 4 -11.88 -21.51 -3.17
C GLY A 4 -12.75 -21.73 -1.92
N ALA A 5 -13.33 -22.92 -1.75
CA ALA A 5 -14.23 -23.24 -0.65
C ALA A 5 -13.48 -23.39 0.69
N THR A 6 -14.04 -22.84 1.76
CA THR A 6 -13.51 -22.97 3.12
C THR A 6 -13.73 -24.39 3.64
N ARG A 7 -12.65 -25.15 3.88
CA ARG A 7 -12.73 -26.52 4.46
C ARG A 7 -12.85 -26.52 5.97
N THR A 8 -12.04 -25.69 6.63
CA THR A 8 -11.93 -25.65 8.09
C THR A 8 -11.73 -24.21 8.54
N ALA A 9 -12.32 -23.86 9.67
CA ALA A 9 -12.21 -22.54 10.27
C ALA A 9 -12.24 -22.65 11.79
N ALA A 10 -11.53 -21.76 12.49
CA ALA A 10 -11.64 -21.64 13.93
C ALA A 10 -11.53 -20.17 14.35
N SER A 11 -12.00 -19.89 15.56
CA SER A 11 -11.79 -18.61 16.23
C SER A 11 -10.83 -18.78 17.40
N VAL A 12 -9.83 -17.92 17.50
CA VAL A 12 -8.92 -17.86 18.64
C VAL A 12 -9.00 -16.47 19.26
N ARG A 13 -8.92 -16.42 20.59
CA ARG A 13 -8.72 -15.16 21.30
C ARG A 13 -7.23 -14.85 21.31
N SER A 14 -6.80 -13.91 20.49
CA SER A 14 -5.41 -13.45 20.46
C SER A 14 -5.31 -11.93 20.60
N ALA A 15 -4.18 -11.45 21.11
CA ALA A 15 -3.85 -10.03 21.16
C ALA A 15 -3.10 -9.56 19.90
N GLY A 16 -2.67 -10.49 19.03
CA GLY A 16 -1.95 -10.20 17.80
C GLY A 16 -2.37 -11.12 16.66
N ALA A 17 -2.25 -10.63 15.43
CA ALA A 17 -2.58 -11.36 14.21
C ALA A 17 -1.69 -12.60 14.03
N GLU A 18 -0.41 -12.52 14.42
CA GLU A 18 0.56 -13.62 14.32
C GLU A 18 0.06 -14.93 14.95
N GLN A 19 -0.52 -14.87 16.16
CA GLN A 19 -1.07 -16.06 16.83
C GLN A 19 -2.23 -16.67 16.04
N ALA A 20 -3.10 -15.83 15.47
CA ALA A 20 -4.22 -16.31 14.67
C ALA A 20 -3.74 -16.93 13.34
N GLU A 21 -2.71 -16.35 12.73
CA GLU A 21 -2.08 -16.85 11.51
C GLU A 21 -1.39 -18.20 11.76
N GLU A 22 -0.71 -18.38 12.90
CA GLU A 22 -0.12 -19.67 13.27
C GLU A 22 -1.18 -20.76 13.50
N VAL A 23 -2.28 -20.43 14.16
CA VAL A 23 -3.41 -21.34 14.34
C VAL A 23 -4.03 -21.70 12.98
N ALA A 24 -4.12 -20.76 12.05
CA ALA A 24 -4.61 -21.03 10.70
C ALA A 24 -3.69 -22.01 9.94
N ILE A 25 -2.37 -21.85 10.04
CA ILE A 25 -1.41 -22.81 9.48
C ILE A 25 -1.57 -24.19 10.13
N ALA A 26 -1.71 -24.24 11.47
CA ALA A 26 -1.91 -25.51 12.18
C ALA A 26 -3.21 -26.22 11.78
N LEU A 27 -4.30 -25.47 11.57
CA LEU A 27 -5.57 -26.01 11.07
C LEU A 27 -5.46 -26.54 9.63
N ALA A 28 -4.72 -25.84 8.77
CA ALA A 28 -4.44 -26.33 7.43
C ALA A 28 -3.61 -27.61 7.46
N ILE A 29 -2.64 -27.72 8.38
CA ILE A 29 -1.87 -28.95 8.61
C ILE A 29 -2.78 -30.08 9.13
N ALA A 30 -3.76 -29.76 9.99
CA ALA A 30 -4.69 -30.74 10.54
C ALA A 30 -5.60 -31.40 9.49
N ASP A 31 -5.82 -30.73 8.34
CA ASP A 31 -6.50 -31.32 7.20
C ASP A 31 -5.66 -32.45 6.58
N ALA A 32 -6.25 -33.65 6.52
CA ALA A 32 -5.58 -34.87 6.05
C ALA A 32 -5.11 -34.77 4.59
N ASP A 33 -5.84 -34.03 3.75
CA ASP A 33 -5.54 -33.91 2.32
C ASP A 33 -4.56 -32.76 2.01
N CYS A 34 -4.10 -32.03 3.03
CA CYS A 34 -3.25 -30.85 2.81
C CYS A 34 -1.75 -31.24 2.76
N TYR A 35 -1.12 -31.15 1.59
CA TYR A 35 0.33 -31.38 1.47
C TYR A 35 1.14 -30.09 1.38
N THR A 36 0.50 -28.96 1.08
CA THR A 36 1.17 -27.67 0.97
C THR A 36 0.27 -26.57 1.52
N VAL A 37 0.78 -25.85 2.52
CA VAL A 37 0.13 -24.66 3.09
C VAL A 37 0.78 -23.43 2.48
N LEU A 38 -0.07 -22.53 1.97
CA LEU A 38 0.33 -21.21 1.49
C LEU A 38 -0.07 -20.20 2.57
N SER A 39 0.86 -19.32 2.95
CA SER A 39 0.60 -18.25 3.93
C SER A 39 1.36 -17.00 3.54
N ASP A 40 0.73 -15.84 3.73
CA ASP A 40 1.33 -14.52 3.57
C ASP A 40 1.99 -13.96 4.82
N SER A 41 1.69 -14.55 5.98
CA SER A 41 2.36 -14.23 7.23
C SER A 41 3.80 -14.70 7.23
N ARG A 42 4.71 -13.79 6.86
CA ARG A 42 6.16 -14.05 6.92
C ARG A 42 6.60 -14.46 8.31
N GLN A 43 5.99 -13.86 9.33
CA GLN A 43 6.36 -14.08 10.72
C GLN A 43 5.91 -15.48 11.19
N ALA A 44 4.66 -15.88 10.94
CA ALA A 44 4.18 -17.23 11.28
C ALA A 44 4.98 -18.32 10.55
N VAL A 45 5.28 -18.14 9.26
CA VAL A 45 6.09 -19.13 8.51
C VAL A 45 7.51 -19.27 9.11
N ARG A 46 8.13 -18.18 9.56
CA ARG A 46 9.44 -18.23 10.23
C ARG A 46 9.38 -18.95 11.58
N ASN A 47 8.31 -18.74 12.33
CA ASN A 47 8.09 -19.39 13.62
C ASN A 47 7.92 -20.90 13.48
N PHE A 48 7.14 -21.34 12.50
CA PHE A 48 7.06 -22.75 12.11
C PHE A 48 8.42 -23.32 11.69
N ALA A 49 9.19 -22.59 10.89
CA ALA A 49 10.53 -23.04 10.47
C ALA A 49 11.52 -23.19 11.65
N LYS A 50 11.32 -22.42 12.72
CA LYS A 50 12.09 -22.53 13.97
C LYS A 50 11.54 -23.57 14.96
N GLY A 51 10.35 -24.11 14.72
CA GLY A 51 9.64 -24.96 15.68
C GLY A 51 9.10 -24.21 16.91
N GLN A 52 8.94 -22.88 16.81
CA GLN A 52 8.49 -22.01 17.90
C GLN A 52 7.14 -21.41 17.55
N VAL A 53 6.05 -22.13 17.82
CA VAL A 53 4.67 -21.67 17.53
C VAL A 53 3.92 -21.37 18.83
N CYS A 54 2.83 -20.60 18.75
CA CYS A 54 1.96 -20.33 19.88
C CYS A 54 1.31 -21.61 20.43
N ARG A 55 0.92 -21.56 21.70
CA ARG A 55 0.36 -22.69 22.45
C ARG A 55 -0.92 -23.24 21.80
N GLU A 56 -1.71 -22.37 21.21
CA GLU A 56 -2.95 -22.70 20.53
C GLU A 56 -2.68 -23.48 19.24
N ALA A 57 -1.71 -23.04 18.43
CA ALA A 57 -1.28 -23.77 17.24
C ALA A 57 -0.67 -25.13 17.61
N GLU A 58 0.17 -25.18 18.64
CA GLU A 58 0.75 -26.42 19.16
C GLU A 58 -0.34 -27.42 19.58
N ARG A 59 -1.40 -26.95 20.26
CA ARG A 59 -2.51 -27.80 20.68
C ARG A 59 -3.21 -28.46 19.49
N VAL A 60 -3.44 -27.71 18.41
CA VAL A 60 -4.02 -28.24 17.16
C VAL A 60 -3.10 -29.29 16.54
N LEU A 61 -1.80 -29.00 16.47
CA LEU A 61 -0.81 -29.94 15.92
C LEU A 61 -0.72 -31.24 16.73
N ARG A 62 -0.73 -31.16 18.07
CA ARG A 62 -0.69 -32.35 18.94
C ARG A 62 -1.95 -33.22 18.82
N ALA A 63 -3.10 -32.62 18.58
CA ALA A 63 -4.34 -33.35 18.33
C ALA A 63 -4.36 -34.01 16.94
N THR A 64 -3.50 -33.57 16.03
CA THR A 64 -3.41 -34.07 14.66
C THR A 64 -2.53 -35.33 14.62
N LYS A 65 -3.10 -36.46 14.20
CA LYS A 65 -2.31 -37.66 13.88
C LYS A 65 -1.64 -37.48 12.53
N LEU A 66 -0.39 -36.99 12.53
CA LEU A 66 0.33 -36.70 11.28
C LEU A 66 0.73 -37.93 10.46
N GLN A 67 0.55 -39.17 10.95
CA GLN A 67 0.70 -40.44 10.21
C GLN A 67 1.76 -40.39 9.07
N ASP A 68 3.02 -40.07 9.41
CA ASP A 68 4.17 -39.96 8.51
C ASP A 68 4.05 -38.98 7.31
N ARG A 69 3.03 -38.12 7.30
CA ARG A 69 2.82 -37.10 6.28
C ARG A 69 3.77 -35.92 6.48
N ARG A 70 4.43 -35.52 5.40
CA ARG A 70 5.24 -34.29 5.33
C ARG A 70 4.40 -33.17 4.70
N VAL A 71 4.11 -32.13 5.46
CA VAL A 71 3.42 -30.92 4.97
C VAL A 71 4.45 -29.82 4.72
N ARG A 72 4.37 -29.19 3.56
CA ARG A 72 5.28 -28.09 3.18
C ARG A 72 4.59 -26.75 3.36
N ILE A 73 5.19 -25.85 4.14
CA ILE A 73 4.72 -24.48 4.29
C ILE A 73 5.50 -23.59 3.33
N LYS A 74 4.81 -22.82 2.49
CA LYS A 74 5.41 -21.84 1.58
C LYS A 74 4.91 -20.45 1.92
N TRP A 75 5.85 -19.53 2.11
CA TRP A 75 5.52 -18.12 2.23
C TRP A 75 5.25 -17.51 0.84
N PHE A 76 4.24 -16.65 0.77
CA PHE A 76 3.89 -15.91 -0.44
C PHE A 76 3.61 -14.44 -0.09
N PRO A 77 4.03 -13.44 -0.88
CA PRO A 77 3.74 -12.05 -0.55
C PRO A 77 2.22 -11.76 -0.60
N ALA A 78 1.72 -11.04 0.40
CA ALA A 78 0.35 -10.52 0.42
C ALA A 78 0.09 -9.60 -0.79
N HIS A 79 -1.15 -9.59 -1.30
CA HIS A 79 -1.60 -8.69 -2.36
C HIS A 79 -0.80 -8.74 -3.67
N ALA A 80 -0.09 -9.84 -3.92
CA ALA A 80 0.69 -10.02 -5.16
C ALA A 80 -0.18 -10.38 -6.38
N GLY A 81 -1.51 -10.39 -6.24
CA GLY A 81 -2.45 -10.82 -7.29
C GLY A 81 -2.29 -12.31 -7.64
N ASP A 82 -2.88 -12.72 -8.77
CA ASP A 82 -2.62 -14.03 -9.36
C ASP A 82 -1.22 -14.04 -9.97
N ALA A 83 -0.31 -14.80 -9.36
CA ALA A 83 1.10 -14.80 -9.74
C ALA A 83 1.35 -15.44 -11.12
N SER A 84 0.46 -16.32 -11.58
CA SER A 84 0.38 -16.88 -12.93
C SER A 84 -0.82 -17.83 -13.05
N GLU A 85 -1.27 -18.14 -14.27
CA GLU A 85 -2.27 -19.20 -14.54
C GLU A 85 -1.88 -20.58 -13.96
N ARG A 86 -0.58 -20.84 -13.79
CA ARG A 86 -0.06 -22.10 -13.23
C ARG A 86 0.00 -22.12 -11.70
N SER A 87 -0.18 -20.99 -11.04
CA SER A 87 -0.08 -20.87 -9.59
C SER A 87 -1.15 -19.92 -9.07
N ALA A 88 -2.41 -20.37 -9.15
CA ALA A 88 -3.57 -19.64 -8.64
C ALA A 88 -3.35 -19.26 -7.16
N ASN A 89 -3.34 -17.96 -6.88
CA ASN A 89 -3.10 -17.42 -5.56
C ASN A 89 -4.43 -17.25 -4.83
N HIS A 90 -4.85 -18.28 -4.09
CA HIS A 90 -6.07 -18.21 -3.28
C HIS A 90 -5.86 -17.54 -1.91
N ASN A 91 -4.74 -16.85 -1.70
CA ASN A 91 -4.47 -16.16 -0.45
C ASN A 91 -5.47 -15.03 -0.20
N GLU A 92 -5.86 -14.28 -1.24
CA GLU A 92 -6.92 -13.25 -1.11
C GLU A 92 -8.28 -13.89 -0.74
N THR A 93 -8.58 -15.08 -1.28
CA THR A 93 -9.80 -15.83 -0.93
C THR A 93 -9.76 -16.29 0.53
N ALA A 94 -8.62 -16.83 0.98
CA ALA A 94 -8.44 -17.25 2.38
C ALA A 94 -8.51 -16.06 3.34
N HIS A 95 -7.90 -14.92 2.97
CA HIS A 95 -7.97 -13.67 3.72
C HIS A 95 -9.43 -13.18 3.82
N ALA A 96 -10.16 -13.14 2.70
CA ALA A 96 -11.57 -12.75 2.69
C ALA A 96 -12.44 -13.67 3.56
N ALA A 97 -12.24 -14.99 3.50
CA ALA A 97 -12.95 -15.95 4.34
C ALA A 97 -12.66 -15.75 5.84
N ALA A 98 -11.40 -15.56 6.23
CA ALA A 98 -11.02 -15.29 7.61
C ALA A 98 -11.65 -13.99 8.15
N ARG A 99 -11.73 -12.95 7.32
CA ARG A 99 -12.42 -11.69 7.68
C ARG A 99 -13.91 -11.89 7.88
N ALA A 100 -14.57 -12.63 6.99
CA ALA A 100 -16.00 -12.92 7.12
C ALA A 100 -16.30 -13.59 8.48
N LEU A 101 -15.43 -14.50 8.91
CA LEU A 101 -15.54 -15.19 10.21
C LEU A 101 -15.28 -14.28 11.42
N THR A 102 -14.46 -13.24 11.26
CA THR A 102 -14.18 -12.27 12.34
C THR A 102 -15.41 -11.40 12.64
N ASN A 103 -16.32 -11.24 11.68
CA ASN A 103 -17.49 -10.38 11.78
C ASN A 103 -18.69 -11.14 12.37
N ARG A 104 -18.89 -11.01 13.69
CA ARG A 104 -20.04 -11.60 14.42
C ARG A 104 -21.36 -10.84 14.27
N ALA A 105 -21.41 -9.76 13.48
CA ALA A 105 -22.60 -8.92 13.31
C ALA A 105 -23.12 -9.00 11.86
N PRO A 106 -24.45 -9.02 11.64
CA PRO A 106 -25.04 -9.08 10.30
C PRO A 106 -24.65 -7.85 9.47
N ALA A 107 -24.34 -8.09 8.18
CA ALA A 107 -23.85 -7.08 7.24
C ALA A 107 -24.79 -5.87 7.05
N THR A 108 -26.06 -6.01 7.41
CA THR A 108 -27.12 -5.00 7.21
C THR A 108 -26.98 -3.74 8.06
N HIS A 109 -26.14 -3.74 9.10
CA HIS A 109 -26.01 -2.61 10.04
C HIS A 109 -24.65 -1.90 10.00
N ARG A 110 -23.79 -2.19 9.03
CA ARG A 110 -22.45 -1.60 8.99
C ARG A 110 -22.36 -0.40 8.06
N PRO A 111 -21.88 0.75 8.56
CA PRO A 111 -21.32 1.78 7.69
C PRO A 111 -20.12 1.22 6.92
N THR A 112 -20.02 1.56 5.64
CA THR A 112 -18.94 1.15 4.72
C THR A 112 -17.51 1.44 5.25
N TRP A 113 -17.34 2.41 6.15
CA TRP A 113 -16.04 2.72 6.76
C TRP A 113 -15.53 1.66 7.75
N PHE A 114 -16.37 0.74 8.23
CA PHE A 114 -15.96 -0.40 9.07
C PHE A 114 -15.39 -1.59 8.28
N GLU A 115 -15.48 -1.57 6.95
CA GLU A 115 -14.93 -2.59 6.07
C GLU A 115 -13.43 -2.39 5.78
N ALA A 116 -12.83 -1.30 6.29
CA ALA A 116 -11.44 -0.95 6.03
C ALA A 116 -10.48 -2.11 6.42
N LYS A 117 -9.79 -2.57 5.38
CA LYS A 117 -8.93 -3.77 5.30
C LYS A 117 -7.87 -3.88 6.39
N ASP A 118 -7.31 -2.79 6.88
CA ASP A 118 -6.40 -2.80 8.03
C ASP A 118 -6.74 -1.58 8.87
N ARG A 119 -7.07 -1.80 10.14
CA ARG A 119 -7.15 -0.67 11.05
C ARG A 119 -5.74 -0.17 11.24
N MET A 120 -5.53 1.05 10.77
CA MET A 120 -4.33 1.81 11.04
C MET A 120 -4.29 2.13 12.53
N THR A 121 -3.60 1.29 13.30
CA THR A 121 -3.56 1.42 14.76
C THR A 121 -2.31 2.13 15.23
N ASP A 122 -1.24 2.09 14.43
CA ASP A 122 0.01 2.77 14.77
C ASP A 122 0.06 4.20 14.19
N TYR A 123 0.68 5.11 14.95
CA TYR A 123 0.86 6.51 14.55
C TYR A 123 1.63 6.62 13.22
N SER A 124 2.63 5.77 13.01
CA SER A 124 3.43 5.78 11.78
C SER A 124 2.59 5.39 10.55
N GLU A 125 1.68 4.43 10.71
CA GLU A 125 0.77 4.00 9.65
C GLU A 125 -0.22 5.13 9.32
N ILE A 126 -0.82 5.74 10.35
CA ILE A 126 -1.81 6.83 10.22
C ILE A 126 -1.21 7.99 9.42
N THR A 127 -0.04 8.46 9.84
CA THR A 127 0.64 9.57 9.16
C THR A 127 1.07 9.21 7.75
N LYS A 128 1.52 7.97 7.50
CA LYS A 128 1.90 7.48 6.17
C LYS A 128 0.71 7.43 5.23
N ALA A 129 -0.46 7.00 5.70
CA ALA A 129 -1.66 6.99 4.87
C ALA A 129 -2.11 8.40 4.49
N TYR A 130 -2.15 9.35 5.43
CA TYR A 130 -2.45 10.73 5.09
C TYR A 130 -1.42 11.32 4.12
N ARG A 131 -0.13 11.03 4.29
CA ARG A 131 0.93 11.46 3.37
C ARG A 131 0.73 10.90 1.96
N LEU A 132 0.42 9.61 1.84
CA LEU A 132 0.20 8.95 0.56
C LEU A 132 -1.09 9.40 -0.11
N ALA A 133 -2.18 9.59 0.66
CA ALA A 133 -3.44 10.09 0.15
C ALA A 133 -3.31 11.51 -0.44
N ARG A 134 -2.46 12.35 0.14
CA ARG A 134 -2.16 13.70 -0.39
C ARG A 134 -1.23 13.71 -1.60
N ARG A 135 -0.67 12.56 -1.99
CA ARG A 135 0.28 12.46 -3.09
C ARG A 135 -0.46 12.22 -4.41
N THR A 136 -0.95 13.31 -4.99
CA THR A 136 -1.65 13.31 -6.29
C THR A 136 -0.72 13.33 -7.50
N LEU A 137 0.58 13.57 -7.28
CA LEU A 137 1.59 13.75 -8.32
C LEU A 137 2.74 12.75 -8.14
N PRO A 138 3.41 12.35 -9.24
CA PRO A 138 4.51 11.39 -9.20
C PRO A 138 5.70 11.91 -8.38
N PRO A 139 6.53 11.01 -7.81
CA PRO A 139 7.75 11.43 -7.13
C PRO A 139 8.75 12.03 -8.14
N PRO A 140 9.72 12.82 -7.67
CA PRO A 140 10.89 13.16 -8.48
C PRO A 140 11.65 11.88 -8.89
N HIS A 141 12.21 11.89 -10.09
CA HIS A 141 13.01 10.77 -10.60
C HIS A 141 14.28 10.60 -9.74
N PRO A 142 14.74 9.37 -9.45
CA PRO A 142 15.89 9.12 -8.56
C PRO A 142 17.22 9.77 -9.00
N ARG A 143 17.36 10.11 -10.28
CA ARG A 143 18.54 10.79 -10.82
C ARG A 143 18.56 12.30 -10.57
N LEU A 144 17.44 12.88 -10.13
CA LEU A 144 17.40 14.31 -9.77
C LEU A 144 18.11 14.51 -8.43
N SER A 145 18.96 15.52 -8.37
CA SER A 145 19.48 16.04 -7.12
C SER A 145 18.34 16.55 -6.24
N ARG A 146 18.63 16.73 -4.95
CA ARG A 146 17.64 17.26 -4.00
C ARG A 146 17.12 18.64 -4.44
N ALA A 147 17.97 19.50 -4.99
CA ALA A 147 17.58 20.84 -5.44
C ALA A 147 16.62 20.76 -6.63
N GLU A 148 16.94 19.94 -7.64
CA GLU A 148 16.07 19.74 -8.81
C GLU A 148 14.74 19.09 -8.44
N ALA A 149 14.75 18.14 -7.50
CA ALA A 149 13.54 17.51 -6.99
C ALA A 149 12.61 18.53 -6.30
N VAL A 150 13.17 19.50 -5.55
CA VAL A 150 12.40 20.59 -4.93
C VAL A 150 11.84 21.53 -5.99
N LEU A 151 12.66 21.93 -6.98
CA LEU A 151 12.22 22.77 -8.10
C LEU A 151 11.08 22.12 -8.89
N LEU A 152 11.22 20.84 -9.25
CA LEU A 152 10.18 20.07 -9.91
C LEU A 152 8.90 20.05 -9.06
N ARG A 153 9.02 19.87 -7.74
CA ARG A 153 7.85 19.86 -6.87
C ARG A 153 7.14 21.20 -6.88
N GLN A 154 7.89 22.30 -6.79
CA GLN A 154 7.37 23.66 -6.85
C GLN A 154 6.70 23.97 -8.19
N LEU A 155 7.28 23.51 -9.30
CA LEU A 155 6.67 23.59 -10.63
C LEU A 155 5.34 22.85 -10.67
N GLN A 156 5.32 21.57 -10.26
CA GLN A 156 4.11 20.75 -10.28
C GLN A 156 2.98 21.32 -9.42
N THR A 157 3.30 21.99 -8.31
CA THR A 157 2.30 22.57 -7.42
C THR A 157 1.95 24.03 -7.76
N GLY A 158 2.64 24.65 -8.73
CA GLY A 158 2.43 26.05 -9.09
C GLY A 158 2.99 27.07 -8.08
N TRP A 159 3.97 26.66 -7.28
CA TRP A 159 4.61 27.49 -6.24
C TRP A 159 6.04 27.90 -6.58
N LEU A 160 6.53 27.59 -7.78
CA LEU A 160 7.84 28.08 -8.20
C LEU A 160 7.78 29.63 -8.29
N PRO A 161 8.75 30.36 -7.69
CA PRO A 161 8.72 31.82 -7.67
C PRO A 161 8.80 32.42 -9.08
N SER A 162 7.71 33.07 -9.52
CA SER A 162 7.64 33.92 -10.71
C SER A 162 7.36 35.36 -10.31
N PRO A 163 7.71 36.39 -11.10
CA PRO A 163 7.33 37.76 -10.80
C PRO A 163 5.81 37.93 -10.61
N ARG A 164 5.00 37.19 -11.37
CA ARG A 164 3.54 37.12 -11.17
C ARG A 164 3.16 36.59 -9.78
N LEU A 165 3.76 35.47 -9.36
CA LEU A 165 3.49 34.90 -8.04
C LEU A 165 4.01 35.81 -6.90
N MET A 166 5.20 36.38 -7.05
CA MET A 166 5.82 37.25 -6.06
C MET A 166 5.07 38.58 -5.89
N HIS A 167 4.59 39.19 -6.98
CA HIS A 167 3.70 40.36 -6.91
C HIS A 167 2.41 40.05 -6.16
N ARG A 168 1.81 38.87 -6.42
CA ARG A 168 0.59 38.44 -5.71
C ARG A 168 0.82 38.20 -4.22
N MET A 169 1.98 37.67 -3.82
CA MET A 169 2.29 37.39 -2.42
C MET A 169 2.79 38.63 -1.66
N TYR A 170 3.58 39.48 -2.31
CA TYR A 170 4.30 40.61 -1.71
C TYR A 170 4.28 41.82 -2.66
N PRO A 171 3.11 42.45 -2.88
CA PRO A 171 2.96 43.52 -3.87
C PRO A 171 3.83 44.75 -3.57
N GLU A 172 4.09 45.04 -2.29
CA GLU A 172 4.94 46.17 -1.87
C GLU A 172 6.41 45.98 -2.26
N THR A 173 6.91 44.74 -2.19
CA THR A 173 8.30 44.41 -2.54
C THR A 173 8.46 44.19 -4.04
N TYR A 174 7.44 43.63 -4.69
CA TYR A 174 7.43 43.32 -6.11
C TYR A 174 6.28 44.09 -6.76
N PRO A 175 6.45 45.37 -7.14
CA PRO A 175 5.35 46.24 -7.56
C PRO A 175 4.76 45.91 -8.94
N THR A 176 5.41 45.05 -9.72
CA THR A 176 5.01 44.70 -11.08
C THR A 176 5.05 43.20 -11.30
N ASP A 177 3.99 42.65 -11.89
CA ASP A 177 3.93 41.27 -12.36
C ASP A 177 4.28 41.12 -13.85
N THR A 178 4.53 42.23 -14.55
CA THR A 178 4.75 42.24 -16.00
C THR A 178 6.12 41.70 -16.40
N CYS A 179 6.16 41.06 -17.58
CA CYS A 179 7.40 40.54 -18.15
C CYS A 179 8.37 41.67 -18.50
N ARG A 180 9.60 41.59 -18.00
CA ARG A 180 10.63 42.61 -18.26
C ARG A 180 11.07 42.68 -19.73
N VAL A 181 10.89 41.58 -20.46
CA VAL A 181 11.28 41.44 -21.86
C VAL A 181 10.23 42.08 -22.77
N CYS A 182 8.99 41.57 -22.76
CA CYS A 182 7.92 42.05 -23.66
C CYS A 182 7.16 43.26 -23.10
N ARG A 183 7.19 43.47 -21.78
CA ARG A 183 6.49 44.55 -21.04
C ARG A 183 4.99 44.62 -21.31
N ARG A 184 4.36 43.49 -21.66
CA ARG A 184 2.92 43.40 -21.96
C ARG A 184 2.22 42.36 -21.10
N GLU A 185 2.70 41.12 -21.14
CA GLU A 185 2.03 40.01 -20.48
C GLU A 185 2.53 39.81 -19.03
N PRO A 186 1.71 39.20 -18.16
CA PRO A 186 2.14 38.74 -16.85
C PRO A 186 3.29 37.73 -16.95
N ALA A 187 4.30 37.90 -16.12
CA ALA A 187 5.49 37.07 -16.08
C ALA A 187 5.27 35.83 -15.22
N ASP A 188 4.47 34.89 -15.70
CA ASP A 188 4.47 33.51 -15.20
C ASP A 188 5.49 32.63 -15.93
N HIS A 189 5.69 31.40 -15.45
CA HIS A 189 6.70 30.51 -16.01
C HIS A 189 6.41 30.09 -17.44
N THR A 190 5.13 29.93 -17.80
CA THR A 190 4.73 29.60 -19.17
C THR A 190 5.12 30.74 -20.12
N HIS A 191 4.80 31.98 -19.74
CA HIS A 191 5.16 33.15 -20.53
C HIS A 191 6.68 33.36 -20.62
N ILE A 192 7.39 33.26 -19.49
CA ILE A 192 8.84 33.52 -19.46
C ILE A 192 9.61 32.49 -20.29
N LEU A 193 9.23 31.21 -20.22
CA LEU A 193 9.96 30.13 -20.88
C LEU A 193 9.52 29.90 -22.32
N TRP A 194 8.24 30.08 -22.63
CA TRP A 194 7.67 29.61 -23.89
C TRP A 194 6.85 30.69 -24.61
N ASP A 195 5.99 31.48 -23.95
CA ASP A 195 5.04 32.33 -24.70
C ASP A 195 5.50 33.79 -24.92
N CYS A 196 6.77 34.10 -24.67
CA CYS A 196 7.26 35.47 -24.85
C CYS A 196 7.44 35.81 -26.33
N ILE A 197 6.60 36.73 -26.84
CA ILE A 197 6.63 37.21 -28.25
C ILE A 197 8.02 37.72 -28.68
N ARG A 198 8.81 38.24 -27.73
CA ARG A 198 10.17 38.75 -27.98
C ARG A 198 11.25 37.67 -27.90
N ASN A 199 10.92 36.45 -27.48
CA ASN A 199 11.82 35.29 -27.50
C ASN A 199 11.14 34.05 -28.15
N PRO A 200 10.80 34.11 -29.45
CA PRO A 200 10.00 33.08 -30.10
C PRO A 200 10.75 31.78 -30.42
N GLU A 201 12.08 31.75 -30.31
CA GLU A 201 12.87 30.55 -30.65
C GLU A 201 12.84 29.50 -29.53
N GLU A 202 12.86 29.94 -28.27
CA GLU A 202 12.67 29.05 -27.11
C GLU A 202 11.26 28.45 -27.11
N ALA A 203 10.25 29.25 -27.47
CA ALA A 203 8.84 28.86 -27.62
C ALA A 203 8.58 27.65 -28.54
N ARG A 204 9.36 27.55 -29.62
CA ARG A 204 9.11 26.63 -30.75
C ARG A 204 9.81 25.29 -30.61
N SER A 205 10.65 25.12 -29.60
CA SER A 205 11.53 23.96 -29.45
C SER A 205 10.94 22.82 -28.59
N GLY A 206 9.60 22.80 -28.42
CA GLY A 206 8.87 21.80 -27.63
C GLY A 206 8.33 20.63 -28.43
#